data_AF-F8WVM0-F1
#
_entry.id   AF-F8WVM0-F1
#
_cell.length_a   1.000
_cell.length_b   1.000
_cell.length_c   1.000
_cell.angle_alpha   90.00
_cell.angle_beta   90.00
_cell.angle_gamma   90.00
#
_symmetry.space_group_name_H-M   'P 1'
#
loop_
_entity.id
_entity.type
_entity.pdbx_description
1 polymer ?
#
loop_
_entity_poly.entity_id
_entity_poly.type
_entity_poly.pdbx_seq_one_letter_code
_entity_poly.pdbx_strand_id
1 'polypeptide(L)'
;MIRRMKLKYKILLFLLAGFIVWLIAIQFQTYTYPDKKELNLRLNYLERVIKEPLASNSEVMLLGRESHEFMLFSYSYSTYAFTNLAIKDSTYKERVVPTIKESIIKVLDNKITSFYNIKENFTELDSIPDYSVLYLGHLNLMLGCYRLLSDDATFDSLNDKTSKSLYLRYRKTSFLNLESYPSAIWIPDNTVALASLALHAHNTGSEYDSVCRDWVQYAKAHYMDERTKVLCSTVNPLTGEFGAQC
;
A
#
# COMPACT_ATOMS: atom_id res chain seq x y z
N MET A 1 -52.61 -10.44 7.50
CA MET A 1 -51.85 -11.30 8.44
C MET A 1 -51.54 -10.61 9.78
N ILE A 2 -51.00 -9.38 9.79
CA ILE A 2 -50.63 -8.63 11.02
C ILE A 2 -51.84 -8.26 11.92
N ARG A 3 -53.02 -8.08 11.34
CA ARG A 3 -54.24 -7.64 12.07
C ARG A 3 -54.73 -8.67 13.11
N ARG A 4 -54.44 -9.98 12.93
CA ARG A 4 -54.81 -11.09 13.82
C ARG A 4 -53.71 -11.50 14.82
N MET A 5 -52.55 -10.83 14.85
CA MET A 5 -51.46 -11.15 15.77
C MET A 5 -51.75 -10.66 17.21
N LYS A 6 -51.43 -11.50 18.20
CA LYS A 6 -51.44 -11.11 19.62
C LYS A 6 -50.53 -9.90 19.83
N LEU A 7 -50.93 -8.96 20.70
CA LEU A 7 -50.26 -7.68 20.95
C LEU A 7 -48.74 -7.82 21.17
N LYS A 8 -48.31 -8.83 21.91
CA LYS A 8 -46.89 -9.15 22.16
C LYS A 8 -46.06 -9.30 20.88
N TYR A 9 -46.61 -9.90 19.82
CA TYR A 9 -45.90 -10.07 18.56
C TYR A 9 -45.86 -8.79 17.73
N LYS A 10 -46.83 -7.88 17.89
CA LYS A 10 -46.78 -6.55 17.27
C LYS A 10 -45.71 -5.68 17.92
N ILE A 11 -45.61 -5.74 19.25
CA ILE A 11 -44.55 -5.06 20.01
C ILE A 11 -43.17 -5.60 19.59
N LEU A 12 -43.00 -6.92 19.52
CA LEU A 12 -41.74 -7.53 19.08
C LEU A 12 -41.36 -7.11 17.64
N LEU A 13 -42.32 -7.10 16.72
CA LEU A 13 -42.07 -6.69 15.33
C LEU A 13 -41.70 -5.21 15.22
N PHE A 14 -42.33 -4.35 16.03
CA PHE A 14 -41.99 -2.93 16.10
C PHE A 14 -40.59 -2.70 16.68
N LEU A 15 -40.22 -3.41 17.75
CA LEU A 15 -38.88 -3.37 18.32
C LEU A 15 -37.83 -3.88 17.33
N LEU A 16 -38.12 -4.96 16.60
CA LEU A 16 -37.23 -5.50 15.57
C LEU A 16 -37.05 -4.51 14.42
N ALA A 17 -38.13 -3.89 13.94
CA ALA A 17 -38.06 -2.86 12.90
C ALA A 17 -37.27 -1.63 13.38
N GLY A 18 -37.50 -1.17 14.61
CA GLY A 18 -36.74 -0.08 15.22
C GLY A 18 -35.25 -0.41 15.37
N PHE A 19 -34.93 -1.64 15.75
CA PHE A 19 -33.54 -2.12 15.85
C PHE A 19 -32.86 -2.19 14.47
N ILE A 20 -33.55 -2.66 13.43
CA ILE A 20 -33.03 -2.68 12.05
C ILE A 20 -32.78 -1.26 11.55
N VAL A 21 -33.72 -0.32 11.77
CA VAL A 21 -33.54 1.10 11.40
C VAL A 21 -32.38 1.72 12.16
N TRP A 22 -32.24 1.42 13.46
CA TRP A 22 -31.12 1.88 14.28
C TRP A 22 -29.78 1.32 13.82
N LEU A 23 -29.71 0.03 13.49
CA LEU A 23 -28.53 -0.59 12.89
C LEU A 23 -28.16 0.05 11.56
N ILE A 24 -29.14 0.28 10.68
CA ILE A 24 -28.92 0.97 9.40
C ILE A 24 -28.41 2.39 9.63
N ALA A 25 -29.00 3.14 10.57
CA ALA A 25 -28.59 4.50 10.90
C ALA A 25 -27.16 4.57 11.48
N ILE A 26 -26.74 3.60 12.27
CA ILE A 26 -25.36 3.50 12.79
C ILE A 26 -24.39 3.04 11.71
N GLN A 27 -24.84 2.20 10.78
CA GLN A 27 -24.04 1.74 9.65
C GLN A 27 -23.91 2.77 8.53
N PHE A 28 -24.76 3.81 8.51
CA PHE A 28 -24.51 4.98 7.66
C PHE A 28 -23.21 5.64 8.12
N GLN A 29 -22.22 5.62 7.24
CA GLN A 29 -20.86 6.09 7.48
C GLN A 29 -20.88 7.48 8.13
N THR A 30 -20.48 7.53 9.41
CA THR A 30 -20.23 8.78 10.15
C THR A 30 -18.93 9.45 9.72
N TYR A 31 -18.25 8.91 8.71
CA TYR A 31 -17.04 9.51 8.17
C TYR A 31 -17.38 10.80 7.42
N THR A 32 -17.08 11.92 8.05
CA THR A 32 -16.94 13.21 7.38
C THR A 32 -15.51 13.38 6.89
N TYR A 33 -15.35 13.63 5.59
CA TYR A 33 -14.05 13.97 5.04
C TYR A 33 -13.52 15.24 5.73
N PRO A 34 -12.25 15.26 6.19
CA PRO A 34 -11.69 16.40 6.91
C PRO A 34 -11.79 17.70 6.11
N ASP A 35 -12.02 18.81 6.82
CA ASP A 35 -12.01 20.13 6.18
C ASP A 35 -10.58 20.55 5.77
N LYS A 36 -10.48 21.63 4.98
CA LYS A 36 -9.17 22.11 4.48
C LYS A 36 -8.22 22.49 5.62
N LYS A 37 -8.72 23.01 6.75
CA LYS A 37 -7.89 23.42 7.88
C LYS A 37 -7.26 22.20 8.54
N GLU A 38 -8.06 21.15 8.78
CA GLU A 38 -7.58 19.90 9.36
C GLU A 38 -6.61 19.18 8.42
N LEU A 39 -6.90 19.14 7.11
CA LEU A 39 -5.97 18.60 6.11
C LEU A 39 -4.63 19.34 6.14
N ASN A 40 -4.65 20.67 6.19
CA ASN A 40 -3.44 21.47 6.26
C ASN A 40 -2.61 21.20 7.54
N LEU A 41 -3.26 20.95 8.68
CA LEU A 41 -2.53 20.57 9.90
C LEU A 41 -1.85 19.21 9.77
N ARG A 42 -2.54 18.22 9.19
CA ARG A 42 -1.97 16.90 8.92
C ARG A 42 -0.79 16.98 7.95
N LEU A 43 -0.93 17.77 6.87
CA LEU A 43 0.15 18.05 5.92
C LEU A 43 1.35 18.70 6.59
N ASN A 44 1.12 19.74 7.43
CA ASN A 44 2.20 20.42 8.14
C ASN A 44 3.00 19.44 9.02
N TYR A 45 2.31 18.53 9.71
CA TYR A 45 2.96 17.50 10.52
C TYR A 45 3.80 16.55 9.67
N LEU A 46 3.23 15.97 8.60
CA LEU A 46 3.95 15.03 7.73
C LEU A 46 5.14 15.70 7.03
N GLU A 47 4.98 16.93 6.55
CA GLU A 47 6.07 17.69 5.93
C GLU A 47 7.20 17.98 6.90
N ARG A 48 6.90 18.34 8.16
CA ARG A 48 7.92 18.50 9.19
C ARG A 48 8.68 17.18 9.37
N VAL A 49 7.97 16.07 9.58
CA VAL A 49 8.59 14.74 9.79
C VAL A 49 9.49 14.35 8.61
N ILE A 50 9.02 14.54 7.37
CA ILE A 50 9.77 14.15 6.17
C ILE A 50 11.01 15.02 5.95
N LYS A 51 10.91 16.32 6.29
CA LYS A 51 12.03 17.26 6.17
C LYS A 51 13.10 17.09 7.25
N GLU A 52 12.84 16.30 8.29
CA GLU A 52 13.88 15.99 9.27
C GLU A 52 15.05 15.26 8.59
N PRO A 53 16.31 15.57 8.98
CA PRO A 53 17.43 14.76 8.56
C PRO A 53 17.28 13.34 9.13
N LEU A 54 17.87 12.34 8.46
CA LEU A 54 17.97 10.98 9.01
C LEU A 54 19.01 10.93 10.14
N ALA A 55 18.78 11.71 11.19
CA ALA A 55 19.57 11.79 12.41
C ALA A 55 18.98 10.84 13.46
N SER A 56 19.82 10.37 14.40
CA SER A 56 19.41 9.38 15.40
C SER A 56 18.24 9.82 16.30
N ASN A 57 18.00 11.13 16.40
CA ASN A 57 16.92 11.74 17.18
C ASN A 57 15.71 12.19 16.34
N SER A 58 15.73 12.00 15.01
CA SER A 58 14.57 12.28 14.16
C SER A 58 13.45 11.27 14.43
N GLU A 59 12.20 11.70 14.25
CA GLU A 59 11.04 10.90 14.61
C GLU A 59 10.99 9.57 13.85
N VAL A 60 11.30 9.61 12.54
CA VAL A 60 11.35 8.40 11.71
C VAL A 60 12.44 7.44 12.16
N MET A 61 13.63 7.94 12.51
CA MET A 61 14.72 7.09 13.00
C MET A 61 14.43 6.51 14.38
N LEU A 62 13.65 7.20 15.22
CA LEU A 62 13.17 6.67 16.49
C LEU A 62 12.16 5.54 16.27
N LEU A 63 11.20 5.70 15.35
CA LEU A 63 10.27 4.63 14.96
C LEU A 63 11.01 3.41 14.39
N GLY A 64 12.09 3.65 13.65
CA GLY A 64 12.98 2.60 13.13
C GLY A 64 13.60 1.69 14.19
N ARG A 65 13.69 2.15 15.45
CA ARG A 65 14.19 1.33 16.57
C ARG A 65 13.17 0.30 17.06
N GLU A 66 11.88 0.57 16.87
CA GLU A 66 10.81 -0.38 17.16
C GLU A 66 10.66 -1.39 16.02
N SER A 67 10.67 -0.89 14.77
CA SER A 67 10.75 -1.72 13.56
C SER A 67 11.34 -0.90 12.43
N HIS A 68 12.35 -1.44 11.74
CA HIS A 68 12.95 -0.77 10.59
C HIS A 68 11.94 -0.52 9.46
N GLU A 69 10.87 -1.30 9.38
CA GLU A 69 9.79 -1.14 8.40
C GLU A 69 8.99 0.13 8.61
N PHE A 70 8.87 0.59 9.86
CA PHE A 70 8.17 1.82 10.15
C PHE A 70 8.84 3.03 9.50
N MET A 71 10.14 2.96 9.21
CA MET A 71 10.81 3.99 8.42
C MET A 71 10.29 4.00 6.97
N LEU A 72 10.28 2.85 6.31
CA LEU A 72 9.77 2.69 4.94
C LEU A 72 8.29 3.08 4.86
N PHE A 73 7.48 2.62 5.82
CA PHE A 73 6.04 2.88 5.89
C PHE A 73 5.72 4.35 6.13
N SER A 74 6.51 5.05 6.96
CA SER A 74 6.31 6.48 7.20
C SER A 74 6.42 7.29 5.90
N TYR A 75 7.44 7.03 5.09
CA TYR A 75 7.65 7.73 3.82
C TYR A 75 6.67 7.28 2.73
N SER A 76 6.41 5.98 2.62
CA SER A 76 5.53 5.43 1.59
C SER A 76 4.06 5.77 1.81
N TYR A 77 3.53 5.58 3.02
CA TYR A 77 2.13 5.93 3.31
C TYR A 77 1.88 7.43 3.24
N SER A 78 2.84 8.26 3.63
CA SER A 78 2.76 9.71 3.40
C SER A 78 2.69 10.03 1.91
N THR A 79 3.52 9.39 1.09
CA THR A 79 3.49 9.53 -0.37
C THR A 79 2.13 9.15 -0.96
N TYR A 80 1.53 8.05 -0.52
CA TYR A 80 0.22 7.62 -1.02
C TYR A 80 -0.89 8.60 -0.61
N ALA A 81 -0.85 9.09 0.64
CA ALA A 81 -1.79 10.08 1.13
C ALA A 81 -1.70 11.41 0.37
N PHE A 82 -0.48 11.90 0.16
CA PHE A 82 -0.22 13.09 -0.66
C PHE A 82 -0.70 12.93 -2.10
N THR A 83 -0.49 11.74 -2.68
CA THR A 83 -0.92 11.45 -4.05
C THR A 83 -2.43 11.50 -4.17
N ASN A 84 -3.14 10.83 -3.27
CA ASN A 84 -4.60 10.86 -3.22
C ASN A 84 -5.14 12.29 -3.03
N LEU A 85 -4.49 13.09 -2.18
CA LEU A 85 -4.88 14.48 -1.97
C LEU A 85 -4.71 15.32 -3.24
N ALA A 86 -3.56 15.21 -3.91
CA ALA A 86 -3.25 15.98 -5.11
C ALA A 86 -4.08 15.56 -6.33
N ILE A 87 -4.51 14.30 -6.41
CA ILE A 87 -5.49 13.84 -7.40
C ILE A 87 -6.87 14.44 -7.10
N LYS A 88 -7.27 14.47 -5.83
CA LYS A 88 -8.58 14.98 -5.42
C LYS A 88 -8.71 16.50 -5.56
N ASP A 89 -7.66 17.24 -5.17
CA ASP A 89 -7.58 18.69 -5.27
C ASP A 89 -6.18 19.08 -5.77
N SER A 90 -6.11 19.44 -7.06
CA SER A 90 -4.84 19.74 -7.75
C SER A 90 -4.10 20.95 -7.17
N THR A 91 -4.75 21.80 -6.37
CA THR A 91 -4.10 22.93 -5.69
C THR A 91 -3.04 22.48 -4.69
N TYR A 92 -3.06 21.20 -4.26
CA TYR A 92 -2.02 20.64 -3.40
C TYR A 92 -0.79 20.14 -4.15
N LYS A 93 -0.83 19.99 -5.48
CA LYS A 93 0.27 19.38 -6.26
C LYS A 93 1.62 20.06 -6.01
N GLU A 94 1.68 21.39 -6.15
CA GLU A 94 2.90 22.18 -5.97
C GLU A 94 3.52 21.97 -4.58
N ARG A 95 2.68 21.80 -3.56
CA ARG A 95 3.09 21.60 -2.18
C ARG A 95 3.62 20.19 -1.93
N VAL A 96 2.92 19.16 -2.42
CA VAL A 96 3.22 17.77 -2.03
C VAL A 96 4.27 17.10 -2.92
N VAL A 97 4.38 17.47 -4.20
CA VAL A 97 5.33 16.83 -5.13
C VAL A 97 6.80 16.94 -4.66
N PRO A 98 7.29 18.10 -4.18
CA PRO A 98 8.64 18.20 -3.59
C PRO A 98 8.80 17.31 -2.35
N THR A 99 7.74 17.16 -1.56
CA THR A 99 7.76 16.35 -0.34
C THR A 99 7.78 14.84 -0.65
N ILE A 100 7.09 14.43 -1.72
CA ILE A 100 7.19 13.06 -2.27
C ILE A 100 8.61 12.80 -2.76
N LYS A 101 9.22 13.75 -3.49
CA LYS A 101 10.62 13.64 -3.95
C LYS A 101 11.58 13.41 -2.78
N GLU A 102 11.45 14.22 -1.72
CA GLU A 102 12.26 14.06 -0.50
C GLU A 102 12.04 12.69 0.14
N SER A 103 10.78 12.22 0.23
CA SER A 103 10.46 10.89 0.77
C SER A 103 11.15 9.76 -0.01
N ILE A 104 11.17 9.85 -1.34
CA ILE A 104 11.89 8.88 -2.20
C ILE A 104 13.39 8.92 -1.91
N ILE A 105 13.98 10.12 -1.84
CA ILE A 105 15.41 10.28 -1.52
C ILE A 105 15.75 9.66 -0.16
N LYS A 106 14.91 9.84 0.86
CA LYS A 106 15.10 9.21 2.18
C LYS A 106 15.05 7.69 2.11
N VAL A 107 14.07 7.13 1.36
CA VAL A 107 13.93 5.68 1.19
C VAL A 107 15.14 5.08 0.45
N LEU A 108 15.79 5.83 -0.43
CA LEU A 108 17.01 5.42 -1.14
C LEU A 108 18.29 5.51 -0.29
N ASP A 109 18.26 6.20 0.86
CA ASP A 109 19.42 6.37 1.73
C ASP A 109 19.83 5.04 2.40
N ASN A 110 21.14 4.77 2.50
CA ASN A 110 21.68 3.54 3.09
C ASN A 110 21.19 3.27 4.52
N LYS A 111 20.85 4.32 5.29
CA LYS A 111 20.26 4.15 6.63
C LYS A 111 18.91 3.42 6.62
N ILE A 112 18.22 3.39 5.49
CA ILE A 112 16.98 2.62 5.30
C ILE A 112 17.28 1.36 4.51
N THR A 113 18.00 1.47 3.40
CA THR A 113 18.15 0.36 2.44
C THR A 113 19.00 -0.80 2.97
N SER A 114 19.93 -0.55 3.90
CA SER A 114 20.74 -1.59 4.55
C SER A 114 19.93 -2.67 5.27
N PHE A 115 18.78 -2.33 5.84
CA PHE A 115 17.88 -3.31 6.50
C PHE A 115 17.28 -4.33 5.53
N TYR A 116 17.26 -4.02 4.23
CA TYR A 116 16.72 -4.87 3.18
C TYR A 116 17.81 -5.49 2.29
N ASN A 117 19.08 -5.41 2.71
CA ASN A 117 20.25 -5.90 1.98
C ASN A 117 20.39 -5.30 0.56
N ILE A 118 19.93 -4.07 0.37
CA ILE A 118 20.06 -3.33 -0.87
C ILE A 118 21.48 -2.75 -0.96
N LYS A 119 22.09 -2.78 -2.14
CA LYS A 119 23.41 -2.18 -2.36
C LYS A 119 23.28 -0.67 -2.53
N GLU A 120 24.21 0.11 -1.99
CA GLU A 120 24.17 1.58 -2.07
C GLU A 120 24.05 2.13 -3.49
N ASN A 121 24.66 1.45 -4.48
CA ASN A 121 24.64 1.84 -5.88
C ASN A 121 23.55 1.13 -6.71
N PHE A 122 22.51 0.55 -6.09
CA PHE A 122 21.53 -0.24 -6.83
C PHE A 122 20.75 0.56 -7.89
N THR A 123 20.63 1.87 -7.70
CA THR A 123 19.97 2.79 -8.65
C THR A 123 20.74 2.96 -9.96
N GLU A 124 22.05 2.72 -9.93
CA GLU A 124 22.96 2.82 -11.09
C GLU A 124 23.01 1.51 -11.89
N LEU A 125 22.54 0.40 -11.32
CA LEU A 125 22.56 -0.89 -11.99
C LEU A 125 21.65 -0.91 -13.22
N ASP A 126 22.05 -1.65 -14.25
CA ASP A 126 21.24 -1.84 -15.46
C ASP A 126 19.97 -2.65 -15.18
N SER A 127 20.02 -3.54 -14.19
CA SER A 127 18.90 -4.37 -13.74
C SER A 127 18.82 -4.40 -12.23
N ILE A 128 17.61 -4.29 -11.68
CA ILE A 128 17.37 -4.40 -10.23
C ILE A 128 17.41 -5.88 -9.81
N PRO A 129 18.30 -6.26 -8.88
CA PRO A 129 18.37 -7.61 -8.32
C PRO A 129 17.08 -8.05 -7.61
N ASP A 130 17.01 -9.34 -7.25
CA ASP A 130 15.86 -9.96 -6.59
C ASP A 130 15.78 -9.60 -5.10
N TYR A 131 15.69 -8.31 -4.80
CA TYR A 131 15.50 -7.81 -3.44
C TYR A 131 14.08 -8.04 -2.91
N SER A 132 13.90 -7.80 -1.61
CA SER A 132 12.63 -7.87 -0.89
C SER A 132 11.47 -7.20 -1.66
N VAL A 133 10.36 -7.92 -1.83
CA VAL A 133 9.15 -7.36 -2.46
C VAL A 133 8.51 -6.27 -1.59
N LEU A 134 8.66 -6.35 -0.27
CA LEU A 134 8.24 -5.32 0.66
C LEU A 134 8.93 -3.98 0.31
N TYR A 135 10.26 -3.97 0.28
CA TYR A 135 11.01 -2.75 -0.04
C TYR A 135 10.77 -2.28 -1.48
N LEU A 136 10.97 -3.18 -2.47
CA LEU A 136 10.84 -2.80 -3.88
C LEU A 136 9.41 -2.42 -4.25
N GLY A 137 8.40 -3.06 -3.69
CA GLY A 137 6.99 -2.74 -3.94
C GLY A 137 6.65 -1.34 -3.44
N HIS A 138 7.02 -1.01 -2.20
CA HIS A 138 6.79 0.32 -1.65
C HIS A 138 7.56 1.41 -2.41
N LEU A 139 8.86 1.19 -2.67
CA LEU A 139 9.66 2.12 -3.46
C LEU A 139 9.03 2.33 -4.83
N ASN A 140 8.73 1.26 -5.58
CA ASN A 140 8.21 1.37 -6.93
C ASN A 140 6.85 2.09 -6.98
N LEU A 141 6.00 1.88 -5.98
CA LEU A 141 4.73 2.61 -5.88
C LEU A 141 4.97 4.10 -5.60
N MET A 142 5.92 4.45 -4.73
CA MET A 142 6.30 5.85 -4.51
C MET A 142 6.83 6.52 -5.79
N LEU A 143 7.67 5.81 -6.56
CA LEU A 143 8.18 6.29 -7.84
C LEU A 143 7.05 6.52 -8.84
N GLY A 144 6.11 5.57 -8.95
CA GLY A 144 4.93 5.71 -9.79
C GLY A 144 4.02 6.87 -9.37
N CYS A 145 3.86 7.11 -8.07
CA CYS A 145 3.14 8.26 -7.53
C CYS A 145 3.79 9.59 -7.92
N TYR A 146 5.11 9.67 -7.83
CA TYR A 146 5.85 10.86 -8.25
C TYR A 146 5.69 11.13 -9.75
N ARG A 147 5.89 10.11 -10.58
CA ARG A 147 5.73 10.17 -12.04
C ARG A 147 4.32 10.53 -12.47
N LEU A 148 3.29 10.09 -11.73
CA LEU A 148 1.90 10.45 -12.00
C LEU A 148 1.63 11.95 -11.80
N LEU A 149 2.33 12.58 -10.86
CA LEU A 149 2.05 13.95 -10.41
C LEU A 149 3.00 15.01 -10.95
N SER A 150 4.19 14.61 -11.38
CA SER A 150 5.29 15.50 -11.75
C SER A 150 5.72 15.30 -13.20
N ASP A 151 6.06 16.39 -13.88
CA ASP A 151 6.72 16.36 -15.19
C ASP A 151 8.26 16.16 -15.07
N ASP A 152 8.77 16.02 -13.85
CA ASP A 152 10.20 15.77 -13.58
C ASP A 152 10.52 14.27 -13.71
N ALA A 153 11.34 13.94 -14.72
CA ALA A 153 11.74 12.56 -15.03
C ALA A 153 12.88 12.00 -14.14
N THR A 154 13.25 12.68 -13.04
CA THR A 154 14.37 12.30 -12.16
C THR A 154 14.39 10.80 -11.80
N PHE A 155 13.22 10.19 -11.58
CA PHE A 155 13.12 8.80 -11.16
C PHE A 155 12.54 7.83 -12.20
N ASP A 156 12.27 8.28 -13.42
CA ASP A 156 11.60 7.45 -14.45
C ASP A 156 12.40 6.18 -14.75
N SER A 157 13.72 6.32 -14.97
CA SER A 157 14.60 5.17 -15.24
C SER A 157 14.59 4.15 -14.10
N LEU A 158 14.58 4.61 -12.84
CA LEU A 158 14.52 3.72 -11.68
C LEU A 158 13.15 3.03 -11.58
N ASN A 159 12.06 3.75 -11.88
CA ASN A 159 10.72 3.20 -11.91
C ASN A 159 10.56 2.13 -13.01
N ASP A 160 11.10 2.38 -14.20
CA ASP A 160 11.08 1.45 -15.32
C ASP A 160 11.87 0.16 -15.00
N LYS A 161 13.10 0.32 -14.48
CA LYS A 161 13.96 -0.83 -14.10
C LYS A 161 13.36 -1.66 -12.98
N THR A 162 12.80 -1.01 -11.95
CA THR A 162 12.19 -1.70 -10.80
C THR A 162 10.91 -2.42 -11.23
N SER A 163 10.05 -1.76 -12.01
CA SER A 163 8.82 -2.37 -12.53
C SER A 163 9.14 -3.56 -13.45
N LYS A 164 10.14 -3.45 -14.32
CA LYS A 164 10.60 -4.55 -15.17
C LYS A 164 11.07 -5.75 -14.35
N SER A 165 11.88 -5.51 -13.30
CA SER A 165 12.36 -6.59 -12.42
C SER A 165 11.19 -7.29 -11.72
N LEU A 166 10.29 -6.54 -11.08
CA LEU A 166 9.10 -7.08 -10.42
C LEU A 166 8.22 -7.88 -11.39
N TYR A 167 7.91 -7.33 -12.57
CA TYR A 167 7.12 -8.00 -13.60
C TYR A 167 7.74 -9.34 -14.01
N LEU A 168 9.04 -9.35 -14.35
CA LEU A 168 9.73 -10.59 -14.75
C LEU A 168 9.75 -11.64 -13.63
N ARG A 169 9.86 -11.21 -12.37
CA ARG A 169 9.82 -12.11 -11.21
C ARG A 169 8.43 -12.69 -10.98
N TYR A 170 7.37 -11.88 -11.06
CA TYR A 170 5.98 -12.37 -10.97
C TYR A 170 5.63 -13.37 -12.08
N ARG A 171 6.18 -13.17 -13.29
CA ARG A 171 5.99 -14.13 -14.41
C ARG A 171 6.72 -15.47 -14.21
N LYS A 172 7.69 -15.54 -13.30
CA LYS A 172 8.53 -16.73 -13.07
C LYS A 172 8.20 -17.48 -11.77
N THR A 173 7.61 -16.82 -10.78
CA THR A 173 7.31 -17.44 -9.49
C THR A 173 6.19 -18.48 -9.58
N SER A 174 6.30 -19.56 -8.80
CA SER A 174 5.35 -20.67 -8.80
C SER A 174 3.98 -20.30 -8.23
N PHE A 175 3.93 -19.33 -7.32
CA PHE A 175 2.74 -19.03 -6.52
C PHE A 175 2.20 -17.61 -6.77
N LEU A 176 2.65 -16.97 -7.86
CA LEU A 176 2.39 -15.55 -8.14
C LEU A 176 2.72 -14.61 -6.97
N ASN A 177 3.54 -15.03 -6.01
CA ASN A 177 4.03 -14.19 -4.93
C ASN A 177 5.56 -14.21 -4.88
N LEU A 178 6.10 -13.11 -4.40
CA LEU A 178 7.52 -12.90 -4.16
C LEU A 178 7.77 -12.84 -2.65
N GLU A 179 9.01 -13.16 -2.27
CA GLU A 179 9.45 -13.11 -0.88
C GLU A 179 9.56 -11.66 -0.36
N SER A 180 8.97 -11.43 0.82
CA SER A 180 9.15 -10.21 1.60
C SER A 180 10.45 -10.23 2.37
N TYR A 181 10.80 -11.41 2.90
CA TYR A 181 12.05 -11.72 3.57
C TYR A 181 12.53 -13.10 3.11
N PRO A 182 13.81 -13.47 3.32
CA PRO A 182 14.30 -14.78 2.94
C PRO A 182 13.40 -15.89 3.47
N SER A 183 12.83 -16.70 2.56
CA SER A 183 11.92 -17.79 2.90
C SER A 183 10.62 -17.36 3.63
N ALA A 184 10.14 -16.14 3.38
CA ALA A 184 8.87 -15.66 3.92
C ALA A 184 8.10 -14.83 2.90
N ILE A 185 6.87 -15.27 2.60
CA ILE A 185 5.96 -14.57 1.70
C ILE A 185 4.81 -13.96 2.50
N TRP A 186 4.69 -12.64 2.43
CA TRP A 186 3.54 -11.91 2.94
C TRP A 186 2.69 -11.41 1.77
N ILE A 187 1.42 -11.81 1.78
CA ILE A 187 0.47 -11.43 0.74
C ILE A 187 0.25 -9.90 0.71
N PRO A 188 0.10 -9.18 1.84
CA PRO A 188 -0.05 -7.74 1.83
C PRO A 188 1.09 -7.01 1.08
N ASP A 189 2.34 -7.39 1.29
CA ASP A 189 3.50 -6.76 0.63
C ASP A 189 3.46 -6.95 -0.89
N ASN A 190 3.02 -8.13 -1.32
CA ASN A 190 2.82 -8.41 -2.73
C ASN A 190 1.73 -7.53 -3.35
N THR A 191 0.66 -7.22 -2.61
CA THR A 191 -0.38 -6.31 -3.12
C THR A 191 0.14 -4.90 -3.40
N VAL A 192 1.11 -4.41 -2.61
CA VAL A 192 1.75 -3.10 -2.85
C VAL A 192 2.58 -3.15 -4.13
N ALA A 193 3.38 -4.20 -4.33
CA ALA A 193 4.15 -4.37 -5.55
C ALA A 193 3.25 -4.50 -6.79
N LEU A 194 2.15 -5.24 -6.71
CA LEU A 194 1.19 -5.36 -7.80
C LEU A 194 0.49 -4.02 -8.09
N ALA A 195 0.12 -3.26 -7.06
CA ALA A 195 -0.40 -1.89 -7.24
C ALA A 195 0.63 -0.98 -7.92
N SER A 196 1.92 -1.13 -7.60
CA SER A 196 2.99 -0.39 -8.26
C SER A 196 3.11 -0.70 -9.75
N LEU A 197 2.94 -1.97 -10.15
CA LEU A 197 2.96 -2.38 -11.55
C LEU A 197 1.75 -1.87 -12.32
N ALA A 198 0.57 -1.90 -11.70
CA ALA A 198 -0.64 -1.31 -12.29
C ALA A 198 -0.49 0.21 -12.48
N LEU A 199 0.07 0.92 -11.50
CA LEU A 199 0.33 2.35 -11.63
C LEU A 199 1.40 2.65 -12.70
N HIS A 200 2.45 1.85 -12.78
CA HIS A 200 3.45 1.97 -13.84
C HIS A 200 2.81 1.79 -15.22
N ALA A 201 1.98 0.75 -15.40
CA ALA A 201 1.23 0.52 -16.64
C ALA A 201 0.33 1.71 -16.99
N HIS A 202 -0.36 2.28 -16.01
CA HIS A 202 -1.15 3.49 -16.20
C HIS A 202 -0.31 4.68 -16.70
N ASN A 203 0.85 4.91 -16.10
CA ASN A 203 1.73 6.03 -16.45
C ASN A 203 2.44 5.88 -17.80
N THR A 204 2.64 4.65 -18.29
CA THR A 204 3.54 4.36 -19.42
C THR A 204 2.89 3.64 -20.61
N GLY A 205 1.71 3.04 -20.41
CA GLY A 205 1.10 2.12 -21.38
C GLY A 205 1.77 0.75 -21.46
N SER A 206 2.66 0.40 -20.52
CA SER A 206 3.25 -0.95 -20.44
C SER A 206 2.22 -2.03 -20.08
N GLU A 207 2.52 -3.28 -20.42
CA GLU A 207 1.65 -4.44 -20.18
C GLU A 207 1.72 -5.02 -18.75
N TYR A 208 2.41 -4.31 -17.84
CA TYR A 208 2.71 -4.86 -16.51
C TYR A 208 1.47 -5.04 -15.62
N ASP A 209 0.33 -4.46 -15.97
CA ASP A 209 -0.95 -4.70 -15.29
C ASP A 209 -1.50 -6.13 -15.52
N SER A 210 -0.95 -6.87 -16.48
CA SER A 210 -1.33 -8.26 -16.78
C SER A 210 -1.09 -9.18 -15.59
N VAL A 211 0.07 -9.07 -14.92
CA VAL A 211 0.35 -9.88 -13.73
C VAL A 211 -0.59 -9.56 -12.56
N CYS A 212 -1.11 -8.33 -12.49
CA CYS A 212 -2.10 -7.95 -11.47
C CYS A 212 -3.42 -8.71 -11.68
N ARG A 213 -3.87 -8.85 -12.94
CA ARG A 213 -5.07 -9.64 -13.26
C ARG A 213 -4.88 -11.12 -12.95
N ASP A 214 -3.75 -11.68 -13.37
CA ASP A 214 -3.40 -13.08 -13.11
C ASP A 214 -3.36 -13.35 -11.60
N TRP A 215 -2.73 -12.44 -10.83
CA TRP A 215 -2.67 -12.54 -9.38
C TRP A 215 -4.04 -12.48 -8.71
N VAL A 216 -4.91 -11.55 -9.09
CA VAL A 216 -6.26 -11.45 -8.49
C VAL A 216 -7.07 -12.72 -8.74
N GLN A 217 -6.97 -13.31 -9.93
CA GLN A 217 -7.62 -14.58 -10.24
C GLN A 217 -7.06 -15.71 -9.36
N TYR A 218 -5.74 -15.81 -9.26
CA TYR A 218 -5.07 -16.82 -8.45
C TYR A 218 -5.39 -16.65 -6.95
N ALA A 219 -5.33 -15.44 -6.41
CA ALA A 219 -5.59 -15.16 -5.00
C ALA A 219 -7.03 -15.50 -4.59
N LYS A 220 -8.01 -15.24 -5.47
CA LYS A 220 -9.41 -15.64 -5.23
C LYS A 220 -9.59 -17.16 -5.19
N ALA A 221 -8.81 -17.89 -5.97
CA ALA A 221 -8.87 -19.34 -6.04
C ALA A 221 -8.08 -20.02 -4.91
N HIS A 222 -6.98 -19.43 -4.46
CA HIS A 222 -5.99 -20.12 -3.63
C HIS A 222 -5.69 -19.45 -2.27
N TYR A 223 -5.99 -18.17 -2.08
CA TYR A 223 -5.58 -17.41 -0.88
C TYR A 223 -6.72 -16.83 -0.07
N MET A 224 -7.96 -17.15 -0.43
CA MET A 224 -9.12 -16.77 0.35
C MET A 224 -9.51 -17.89 1.31
N ASP A 225 -9.67 -17.55 2.58
CA ASP A 225 -10.30 -18.45 3.54
C ASP A 225 -11.73 -18.77 3.08
N GLU A 226 -12.06 -20.06 3.02
CA GLU A 226 -13.33 -20.50 2.44
C GLU A 226 -14.54 -20.00 3.24
N ARG A 227 -14.38 -19.85 4.56
CA ARG A 227 -15.47 -19.49 5.47
C ARG A 227 -15.68 -17.98 5.54
N THR A 228 -14.62 -17.23 5.79
CA THR A 228 -14.67 -15.78 6.05
C THR A 228 -14.56 -14.96 4.77
N LYS A 229 -14.06 -15.57 3.68
CA LYS A 229 -13.72 -14.87 2.43
C LYS A 229 -12.68 -13.77 2.63
N VAL A 230 -11.91 -13.85 3.70
CA VAL A 230 -10.78 -12.97 3.98
C VAL A 230 -9.54 -13.53 3.29
N LEU A 231 -8.69 -12.63 2.79
CA LEU A 231 -7.41 -12.98 2.19
C LEU A 231 -6.43 -13.39 3.31
N CYS A 232 -5.75 -14.51 3.12
CA CYS A 232 -4.73 -14.97 4.04
C CYS A 232 -3.52 -14.03 4.08
N SER A 233 -2.87 -13.93 5.23
CA SER A 233 -1.76 -12.97 5.45
C SER A 233 -0.43 -13.47 4.90
N THR A 234 -0.16 -14.77 5.02
CA THR A 234 1.11 -15.39 4.64
C THR A 234 0.90 -16.73 3.94
N VAL A 235 1.88 -17.12 3.13
CA VAL A 235 1.93 -18.44 2.49
C VAL A 235 3.31 -19.05 2.66
N ASN A 236 3.36 -20.37 2.72
CA ASN A 236 4.60 -21.13 2.77
C ASN A 236 5.37 -20.94 1.45
N PRO A 237 6.65 -20.54 1.47
CA PRO A 237 7.43 -20.28 0.25
C PRO A 237 7.75 -21.54 -0.57
N LEU A 238 7.66 -22.73 0.03
CA LEU A 238 7.94 -24.01 -0.62
C LEU A 238 6.68 -24.65 -1.20
N THR A 239 5.56 -24.58 -0.47
CA THR A 239 4.32 -25.27 -0.86
C THR A 239 3.25 -24.33 -1.44
N GLY A 240 3.35 -23.03 -1.18
CA GLY A 240 2.32 -22.05 -1.55
C GLY A 240 1.05 -22.13 -0.70
N GLU A 241 1.03 -23.00 0.31
CA GLU A 241 -0.12 -23.21 1.20
C GLU A 241 -0.08 -22.21 2.37
N PHE A 242 -1.26 -21.79 2.84
CA PHE A 242 -1.39 -21.04 4.09
C PHE A 242 -1.65 -22.02 5.25
N GLY A 243 -1.13 -21.72 6.45
CA GLY A 243 -1.36 -22.55 7.63
C GLY A 243 -2.84 -22.59 8.03
N ALA A 244 -3.24 -23.58 8.84
CA ALA A 244 -4.64 -23.85 9.24
C ALA A 244 -5.37 -22.72 10.02
N GLN A 245 -4.80 -21.52 10.09
CA GLN A 245 -5.39 -20.33 10.70
C GLN A 245 -5.26 -19.15 9.73
N CYS A 246 -6.25 -19.03 8.85
CA CYS A 246 -6.85 -17.76 8.49
C CYS A 246 -8.12 -17.62 9.37
#